data_AF-A0A5A7RZW0-F1
#
_entry.id   AF-A0A5A7RZW0-F1
#
_cell.length_a   1.000
_cell.length_b   1.000
_cell.length_c   1.000
_cell.angle_alpha   90.00
_cell.angle_beta   90.00
_cell.angle_gamma   90.00
#
_symmetry.space_group_name_H-M   'P 1'
#
loop_
_entity.id
_entity.type
_entity.pdbx_description
1 polymer ?
#
loop_
_entity_poly.entity_id
_entity_poly.type
_entity_poly.pdbx_seq_one_letter_code
_entity_poly.pdbx_strand_id
1 'polypeptide(L)'
;MRTSLKEWAKENKVWEPKTWRIFLEKDLVPFYKQAYTLNALHEFLKSEKICGKSSLADIEDTLKNKIKVAIYGGVEPNKDFSTSFAKFMYDNFGICAENAPSFEESIKHYESWGDGIKVSVNPNSWINSIPIGSLVDKLRDLIQWNLCRELGIKLSEIGIQESYPYPPFEAIEPNTLLPQAGEKPEKLVSLINEFKQKALDLSIGVNPFTTFVFYARTIPLLVLMEYLECDINKIIKLANFLGLKAYSMIDQREVSLPTKSPDKVILLLTSNSLSYKILELRGYLEKVDPTIKQVHENVIKEAINQIHVTFEPWKDYEPIFSFLSEILKDRNWISLNVENGRITKLRSGYRKIELPSKIWLRDFLIKISPIVSAGIVRFSFSMTQLEFHPFAKEWIDKVMENEGKA
;
A
#
# COMPACT_ATOMS: atom_id res chain seq x y z
N MET A 1 14.15 -7.46 -22.40
CA MET A 1 13.74 -8.57 -21.50
C MET A 1 13.41 -7.97 -20.15
N ARG A 2 12.20 -8.19 -19.61
CA ARG A 2 11.94 -7.93 -18.18
C ARG A 2 12.56 -9.09 -17.40
N THR A 3 13.58 -8.82 -16.60
CA THR A 3 14.16 -9.80 -15.66
C THR A 3 13.07 -10.24 -14.68
N SER A 4 12.98 -11.55 -14.38
CA SER A 4 12.02 -12.05 -13.38
C SER A 4 12.34 -11.49 -12.00
N LEU A 5 11.36 -11.41 -11.09
CA LEU A 5 11.62 -10.94 -9.72
C LEU A 5 12.67 -11.81 -9.01
N LYS A 6 12.70 -13.12 -9.31
CA LYS A 6 13.67 -14.06 -8.75
C LYS A 6 15.09 -13.67 -9.15
N GLU A 7 15.33 -13.51 -10.45
CA GLU A 7 16.66 -13.15 -10.96
C GLU A 7 17.06 -11.74 -10.51
N TRP A 8 16.13 -10.78 -10.54
CA TRP A 8 16.38 -9.43 -10.01
C TRP A 8 16.80 -9.47 -8.53
N ALA A 9 16.11 -10.26 -7.70
CA ALA A 9 16.37 -10.36 -6.27
C ALA A 9 17.76 -10.98 -5.99
N LYS A 10 18.15 -11.96 -6.79
CA LYS A 10 19.47 -12.61 -6.74
C LYS A 10 20.58 -11.67 -7.19
N GLU A 11 20.43 -11.02 -8.34
CA GLU A 11 21.39 -10.07 -8.90
C GLU A 11 21.66 -8.90 -7.95
N ASN A 12 20.61 -8.38 -7.31
CA ASN A 12 20.70 -7.28 -6.36
C ASN A 12 21.04 -7.73 -4.94
N LYS A 13 21.11 -9.04 -4.68
CA LYS A 13 21.40 -9.62 -3.36
C LYS A 13 20.50 -9.04 -2.28
N VAL A 14 19.19 -9.16 -2.44
CA VAL A 14 18.19 -8.55 -1.52
C VAL A 14 18.35 -8.93 -0.05
N TRP A 15 19.07 -10.02 0.24
CA TRP A 15 19.45 -10.44 1.59
C TRP A 15 20.54 -9.58 2.25
N GLU A 16 21.18 -8.66 1.51
CA GLU A 16 22.16 -7.71 2.05
C GLU A 16 21.47 -6.38 2.39
N PRO A 17 21.46 -5.94 3.67
CA PRO A 17 20.78 -4.70 4.07
C PRO A 17 21.18 -3.49 3.22
N LYS A 18 22.47 -3.35 2.87
CA LYS A 18 22.95 -2.25 2.03
C LYS A 18 22.23 -2.11 0.68
N THR A 19 21.68 -3.19 0.12
CA THR A 19 20.90 -3.13 -1.14
C THR A 19 19.63 -2.30 -0.94
N TRP A 20 19.04 -2.34 0.25
CA TRP A 20 17.84 -1.57 0.60
C TRP A 20 18.09 -0.07 0.76
N ARG A 21 19.37 0.37 0.78
CA ARG A 21 19.72 1.78 0.62
C ARG A 21 19.21 2.32 -0.72
N ILE A 22 19.19 1.49 -1.77
CA ILE A 22 18.66 1.87 -3.08
C ILE A 22 17.16 2.16 -2.98
N PHE A 23 16.39 1.27 -2.35
CA PHE A 23 14.96 1.46 -2.10
C PHE A 23 14.69 2.73 -1.29
N LEU A 24 15.49 2.95 -0.24
CA LEU A 24 15.40 4.15 0.59
C LEU A 24 15.63 5.43 -0.23
N GLU A 25 16.77 5.53 -0.92
CA GLU A 25 17.21 6.76 -1.57
C GLU A 25 16.50 7.05 -2.90
N LYS A 26 16.16 6.01 -3.67
CA LYS A 26 15.60 6.18 -5.02
C LYS A 26 14.08 6.13 -5.05
N ASP A 27 13.45 5.43 -4.11
CA ASP A 27 11.99 5.22 -4.15
C ASP A 27 11.31 5.96 -2.99
N LEU A 28 11.65 5.63 -1.73
CA LEU A 28 10.95 6.16 -0.56
C LEU A 28 11.21 7.65 -0.30
N VAL A 29 12.47 8.09 -0.29
CA VAL A 29 12.82 9.48 0.01
C VAL A 29 12.23 10.44 -1.03
N PRO A 30 12.32 10.18 -2.34
CA PRO A 30 11.68 11.05 -3.33
C PRO A 30 10.17 11.13 -3.16
N PHE A 31 9.50 10.02 -2.83
CA PHE A 31 8.05 10.04 -2.56
C PHE A 31 7.72 10.84 -1.29
N TYR A 32 8.50 10.67 -0.22
CA TYR A 32 8.38 11.45 1.02
C TYR A 32 8.49 12.96 0.78
N LYS A 33 9.46 13.41 -0.03
CA LYS A 33 9.63 14.83 -0.36
C LYS A 33 8.38 15.43 -1.03
N GLN A 34 7.79 14.68 -1.96
CA GLN A 34 6.54 15.07 -2.63
C GLN A 34 5.36 15.12 -1.66
N ALA A 35 5.19 14.07 -0.86
CA ALA A 35 4.14 13.99 0.15
C ALA A 35 4.24 15.12 1.18
N TYR A 36 5.45 15.42 1.66
CA TYR A 36 5.73 16.49 2.61
C TYR A 36 5.35 17.85 2.04
N THR A 37 5.73 18.13 0.79
CA THR A 37 5.44 19.41 0.13
C THR A 37 3.93 19.59 -0.10
N LEU A 38 3.23 18.53 -0.52
CA LEU A 38 1.77 18.54 -0.66
C LEU A 38 1.06 18.74 0.68
N ASN A 39 1.52 18.08 1.74
CA ASN A 39 0.99 18.28 3.09
C ASN A 39 1.23 19.73 3.57
N ALA A 40 2.41 20.29 3.33
CA ALA A 40 2.72 21.67 3.69
C ALA A 40 1.81 22.67 2.94
N LEU A 41 1.49 22.41 1.67
CA LEU A 41 0.50 23.19 0.93
C LEU A 41 -0.90 23.05 1.53
N HIS A 42 -1.34 21.81 1.80
CA HIS A 42 -2.66 21.56 2.37
C HIS A 42 -2.86 22.26 3.73
N GLU A 43 -1.87 22.16 4.63
CA GLU A 43 -1.90 22.81 5.93
C GLU A 43 -1.78 24.34 5.82
N PHE A 44 -1.01 24.84 4.84
CA PHE A 44 -0.98 26.26 4.54
C PHE A 44 -2.35 26.80 4.13
N LEU A 45 -3.06 26.11 3.22
CA LEU A 45 -4.40 26.51 2.78
C LEU A 45 -5.41 26.51 3.94
N LYS A 46 -5.29 25.59 4.90
CA LYS A 46 -6.14 25.51 6.09
C LYS A 46 -5.75 26.47 7.21
N SER A 47 -4.60 27.13 7.10
CA SER A 47 -4.05 27.94 8.19
C SER A 47 -4.92 29.16 8.51
N GLU A 48 -4.69 29.74 9.69
CA GLU A 48 -5.36 30.98 10.12
C GLU A 48 -5.09 32.18 9.19
N LYS A 49 -4.04 32.09 8.36
CA LYS A 49 -3.72 33.11 7.36
C LYS A 49 -4.72 33.15 6.21
N ILE A 50 -5.43 32.05 5.96
CA ILE A 50 -6.40 31.91 4.86
C ILE A 50 -7.78 31.59 5.44
N CYS A 51 -8.00 30.35 5.91
CA CYS A 51 -9.31 29.94 6.43
C CYS A 51 -9.68 30.54 7.78
N GLY A 52 -8.71 31.07 8.54
CA GLY A 52 -8.99 31.80 9.79
C GLY A 52 -9.46 33.24 9.59
N LYS A 53 -9.45 33.75 8.35
CA LYS A 53 -9.89 35.12 8.05
C LYS A 53 -11.40 35.18 7.86
N SER A 54 -12.01 36.27 8.32
CA SER A 54 -13.43 36.56 8.12
C SER A 54 -13.78 36.81 6.65
N SER A 55 -12.84 37.35 5.89
CA SER A 55 -12.98 37.59 4.47
C SER A 55 -11.65 37.44 3.72
N LEU A 56 -11.71 37.21 2.41
CA LEU A 56 -10.57 37.23 1.52
C LEU A 56 -9.88 38.62 1.51
N ALA A 57 -10.64 39.69 1.73
CA ALA A 57 -10.12 41.06 1.85
C ALA A 57 -9.17 41.24 3.06
N ASP A 58 -9.30 40.41 4.11
CA ASP A 58 -8.46 40.45 5.31
C ASP A 58 -7.12 39.70 5.15
N ILE A 59 -6.85 39.14 3.97
CA ILE A 59 -5.60 38.48 3.61
C ILE A 59 -4.65 39.51 2.99
N GLU A 60 -3.35 39.40 3.30
CA GLU A 60 -2.28 40.22 2.69
C GLU A 60 -2.37 40.20 1.16
N ASP A 61 -2.26 41.37 0.51
CA ASP A 61 -2.56 41.56 -0.91
C ASP A 61 -1.86 40.56 -1.85
N THR A 62 -0.59 40.25 -1.59
CA THR A 62 0.18 39.31 -2.43
C THR A 62 -0.38 37.89 -2.39
N LEU A 63 -0.80 37.45 -1.21
CA LEU A 63 -1.41 36.13 -0.97
C LEU A 63 -2.88 36.11 -1.39
N LYS A 64 -3.62 37.18 -1.10
CA LYS A 64 -5.02 37.36 -1.50
C LYS A 64 -5.21 37.12 -2.99
N ASN A 65 -4.34 37.70 -3.83
CA ASN A 65 -4.41 37.51 -5.28
C ASN A 65 -4.21 36.06 -5.71
N LYS A 66 -3.30 35.33 -5.07
CA LYS A 66 -3.08 33.90 -5.33
C LYS A 66 -4.29 33.05 -4.91
N ILE A 67 -4.88 33.35 -3.76
CA ILE A 67 -6.08 32.65 -3.28
C ILE A 67 -7.29 32.96 -4.15
N LYS A 68 -7.44 34.20 -4.60
CA LYS A 68 -8.44 34.57 -5.62
C LYS A 68 -8.30 33.74 -6.89
N VAL A 69 -7.09 33.54 -7.38
CA VAL A 69 -6.82 32.66 -8.54
C VAL A 69 -7.18 31.20 -8.21
N ALA A 70 -6.93 30.72 -7.00
CA ALA A 70 -7.32 29.37 -6.59
C ALA A 70 -8.85 29.17 -6.48
N ILE A 71 -9.63 30.23 -6.23
CA ILE A 71 -11.10 30.16 -6.07
C ILE A 71 -11.84 30.46 -7.38
N TYR A 72 -11.30 31.35 -8.23
CA TYR A 72 -12.01 31.88 -9.41
C TYR A 72 -11.13 31.93 -10.67
N GLY A 73 -9.87 31.51 -10.61
CA GLY A 73 -8.94 31.54 -11.75
C GLY A 73 -9.34 30.60 -12.88
N GLY A 74 -9.39 31.13 -14.10
CA GLY A 74 -9.77 30.39 -15.30
C GLY A 74 -11.28 30.17 -15.45
N VAL A 75 -12.09 30.89 -14.68
CA VAL A 75 -13.55 30.92 -14.81
C VAL A 75 -13.91 32.06 -15.76
N GLU A 76 -14.33 31.72 -16.98
CA GLU A 76 -14.81 32.69 -17.97
C GLU A 76 -16.25 32.37 -18.40
N PRO A 77 -17.06 33.39 -18.74
CA PRO A 77 -18.40 33.18 -19.27
C PRO A 77 -18.38 32.28 -20.50
N ASN A 78 -19.24 31.25 -20.52
CA ASN A 78 -19.40 30.28 -21.63
C ASN A 78 -18.20 29.34 -21.87
N LYS A 79 -17.25 29.22 -20.93
CA LYS A 79 -16.21 28.17 -20.96
C LYS A 79 -16.56 26.99 -20.06
N ASP A 80 -16.01 25.83 -20.40
CA ASP A 80 -16.09 24.64 -19.57
C ASP A 80 -15.26 24.82 -18.30
N PHE A 81 -15.96 25.00 -17.17
CA PHE A 81 -15.37 25.14 -15.85
C PHE A 81 -14.53 23.93 -15.42
N SER A 82 -14.77 22.75 -16.01
CA SER A 82 -14.04 21.52 -15.68
C SER A 82 -12.52 21.64 -15.92
N THR A 83 -12.12 22.55 -16.80
CA THR A 83 -10.72 22.80 -17.18
C THR A 83 -10.08 23.98 -16.46
N SER A 84 -10.84 24.68 -15.61
CA SER A 84 -10.35 25.86 -14.89
C SER A 84 -9.38 25.47 -13.76
N PHE A 85 -8.44 26.36 -13.45
CA PHE A 85 -7.53 26.17 -12.32
C PHE A 85 -8.30 26.19 -10.98
N ALA A 86 -9.35 27.01 -10.88
CA ALA A 86 -10.24 27.00 -9.73
C ALA A 86 -10.88 25.62 -9.49
N LYS A 87 -11.37 24.96 -10.55
CA LYS A 87 -11.91 23.60 -10.43
C LYS A 87 -10.86 22.60 -10.01
N PHE A 88 -9.66 22.69 -10.59
CA PHE A 88 -8.52 21.87 -10.17
C PHE A 88 -8.23 22.02 -8.66
N MET A 89 -8.19 23.25 -8.15
CA MET A 89 -7.94 23.54 -6.74
C MET A 89 -9.07 23.06 -5.84
N TYR A 90 -10.33 23.22 -6.26
CA TYR A 90 -11.49 22.69 -5.57
C TYR A 90 -11.44 21.15 -5.47
N ASP A 91 -11.17 20.46 -6.57
CA ASP A 91 -11.15 18.99 -6.60
C ASP A 91 -9.97 18.41 -5.84
N ASN A 92 -8.77 18.98 -6.01
CA ASN A 92 -7.56 18.43 -5.43
C ASN A 92 -7.37 18.85 -3.97
N PHE A 93 -7.61 20.12 -3.65
CA PHE A 93 -7.31 20.70 -2.33
C PHE A 93 -8.54 21.16 -1.56
N GLY A 94 -9.71 21.25 -2.19
CA GLY A 94 -10.97 21.60 -1.55
C GLY A 94 -11.19 23.09 -1.35
N ILE A 95 -10.31 23.97 -1.83
CA ILE A 95 -10.45 25.40 -1.56
C ILE A 95 -11.70 25.97 -2.23
N CYS A 96 -12.55 26.65 -1.45
CA CYS A 96 -13.81 27.20 -1.92
C CYS A 96 -14.26 28.37 -1.04
N ALA A 97 -15.34 29.04 -1.44
CA ALA A 97 -16.09 29.94 -0.58
C ALA A 97 -16.78 29.14 0.53
N GLU A 98 -16.81 29.69 1.75
CA GLU A 98 -17.48 29.05 2.88
C GLU A 98 -18.98 28.89 2.61
N ASN A 99 -19.56 27.80 3.12
CA ASN A 99 -20.96 27.41 2.96
C ASN A 99 -21.41 27.13 1.51
N ALA A 100 -20.49 27.06 0.55
CA ALA A 100 -20.82 26.63 -0.81
C ALA A 100 -20.94 25.09 -0.89
N PRO A 101 -22.11 24.53 -1.26
CA PRO A 101 -22.31 23.08 -1.33
C PRO A 101 -21.68 22.45 -2.58
N SER A 102 -21.35 23.23 -3.61
CA SER A 102 -20.72 22.78 -4.84
C SER A 102 -19.69 23.80 -5.34
N PHE A 103 -18.93 23.41 -6.37
CA PHE A 103 -18.01 24.30 -7.05
C PHE A 103 -18.75 25.51 -7.66
N GLU A 104 -19.86 25.28 -8.36
CA GLU A 104 -20.65 26.32 -9.03
C GLU A 104 -21.21 27.33 -8.03
N GLU A 105 -21.69 26.87 -6.88
CA GLU A 105 -22.15 27.78 -5.82
C GLU A 105 -20.99 28.58 -5.21
N SER A 106 -19.79 27.99 -5.11
CA SER A 106 -18.60 28.70 -4.67
C SER A 106 -18.24 29.85 -5.62
N ILE A 107 -18.38 29.63 -6.92
CA ILE A 107 -18.18 30.64 -7.96
C ILE A 107 -19.22 31.78 -7.81
N LYS A 108 -20.51 31.44 -7.68
CA LYS A 108 -21.59 32.43 -7.50
C LYS A 108 -21.41 33.28 -6.24
N HIS A 109 -20.95 32.68 -5.13
CA HIS A 109 -20.63 33.41 -3.91
C HIS A 109 -19.55 34.46 -4.18
N TYR A 110 -18.47 34.09 -4.88
CA TYR A 110 -17.42 35.03 -5.24
C TYR A 110 -17.91 36.14 -6.19
N GLU A 111 -18.71 35.80 -7.20
CA GLU A 111 -19.26 36.80 -8.13
C GLU A 111 -20.15 37.84 -7.44
N SER A 112 -20.88 37.41 -6.41
CA SER A 112 -21.82 38.27 -5.70
C SER A 112 -21.15 39.13 -4.61
N TRP A 113 -20.10 38.63 -3.96
CA TRP A 113 -19.50 39.27 -2.77
C TRP A 113 -18.05 39.73 -2.98
N GLY A 114 -17.43 39.35 -4.10
CA GLY A 114 -16.03 39.62 -4.40
C GLY A 114 -15.10 39.14 -3.28
N ASP A 115 -14.17 40.00 -2.87
CA ASP A 115 -13.22 39.70 -1.80
C ASP A 115 -13.88 39.68 -0.39
N GLY A 116 -15.19 39.95 -0.29
CA GLY A 116 -15.95 39.82 0.96
C GLY A 116 -16.26 38.37 1.38
N ILE A 117 -15.98 37.37 0.53
CA ILE A 117 -16.21 35.97 0.89
C ILE A 117 -15.25 35.47 1.96
N LYS A 118 -15.72 34.53 2.80
CA LYS A 118 -14.85 33.70 3.64
C LYS A 118 -14.38 32.48 2.85
N VAL A 119 -13.13 32.06 3.05
CA VAL A 119 -12.52 30.92 2.35
C VAL A 119 -12.52 29.69 3.28
N SER A 120 -12.87 28.52 2.74
CA SER A 120 -12.84 27.25 3.46
C SER A 120 -12.23 26.13 2.61
N VAL A 121 -12.06 24.95 3.23
CA VAL A 121 -11.62 23.73 2.56
C VAL A 121 -12.73 22.67 2.67
N ASN A 122 -13.24 22.24 1.51
CA ASN A 122 -14.18 21.15 1.38
C ASN A 122 -13.54 19.81 1.80
N PRO A 123 -14.15 19.07 2.74
CA PRO A 123 -13.63 17.77 3.18
C PRO A 123 -13.66 16.68 2.09
N ASN A 124 -14.43 16.86 1.02
CA ASN A 124 -14.58 15.87 -0.06
C ASN A 124 -13.49 15.95 -1.14
N SER A 125 -12.45 16.77 -0.95
CA SER A 125 -11.35 16.89 -1.91
C SER A 125 -10.44 15.66 -1.93
N TRP A 126 -9.73 15.46 -3.04
CA TRP A 126 -8.83 14.33 -3.24
C TRP A 126 -7.74 14.26 -2.16
N ILE A 127 -7.10 15.38 -1.78
CA ILE A 127 -6.06 15.39 -0.75
C ILE A 127 -6.56 14.90 0.62
N ASN A 128 -7.81 15.20 0.96
CA ASN A 128 -8.46 14.74 2.20
C ASN A 128 -8.76 13.24 2.16
N SER A 129 -8.97 12.66 0.97
CA SER A 129 -9.19 11.22 0.83
C SER A 129 -7.94 10.37 1.10
N ILE A 130 -6.72 10.95 0.95
CA ILE A 130 -5.41 10.26 1.11
C ILE A 130 -4.86 10.31 2.54
N PRO A 131 -5.60 10.84 3.53
CA PRO A 131 -5.04 11.52 4.72
C PRO A 131 -3.53 11.85 4.63
N ILE A 132 -3.19 12.89 3.86
CA ILE A 132 -1.80 13.21 3.49
C ILE A 132 -0.86 13.41 4.70
N GLY A 133 -1.34 14.02 5.79
CA GLY A 133 -0.54 14.18 7.02
C GLY A 133 -0.14 12.82 7.63
N SER A 134 -1.08 11.88 7.73
CA SER A 134 -0.80 10.53 8.21
C SER A 134 0.13 9.75 7.27
N LEU A 135 0.06 9.99 5.96
CA LEU A 135 1.01 9.41 5.01
C LEU A 135 2.43 9.93 5.27
N VAL A 136 2.60 11.24 5.47
CA VAL A 136 3.90 11.85 5.79
C VAL A 136 4.46 11.27 7.09
N ASP A 137 3.63 11.12 8.13
CA ASP A 137 4.05 10.50 9.39
C ASP A 137 4.51 9.05 9.21
N LYS A 138 3.78 8.24 8.45
CA LYS A 138 4.15 6.84 8.18
C LYS A 138 5.43 6.72 7.36
N LEU A 139 5.60 7.57 6.35
CA LEU A 139 6.82 7.61 5.53
C LEU A 139 8.02 8.03 6.37
N ARG A 140 7.87 9.08 7.20
CA ARG A 140 8.90 9.50 8.15
C ARG A 140 9.29 8.33 9.06
N ASP A 141 8.32 7.66 9.67
CA ASP A 141 8.60 6.59 10.62
C ASP A 141 9.29 5.40 9.94
N LEU A 142 8.87 5.03 8.72
CA LEU A 142 9.51 4.00 7.92
C LEU A 142 10.95 4.36 7.54
N ILE A 143 11.18 5.62 7.13
CA ILE A 143 12.51 6.12 6.75
C ILE A 143 13.43 6.17 7.97
N GLN A 144 13.04 6.88 9.03
CA GLN A 144 13.90 7.16 10.18
C GLN A 144 14.09 5.93 11.07
N TRP A 145 12.98 5.36 11.56
CA TRP A 145 13.02 4.38 12.64
C TRP A 145 13.25 2.94 12.17
N ASN A 146 13.03 2.67 10.88
CA ASN A 146 13.22 1.35 10.32
C ASN A 146 14.38 1.28 9.34
N LEU A 147 14.41 2.07 8.27
CA LEU A 147 15.47 1.91 7.28
C LEU A 147 16.77 2.60 7.67
N CYS A 148 16.75 3.89 8.02
CA CYS A 148 17.97 4.62 8.39
C CYS A 148 18.66 4.00 9.61
N ARG A 149 17.89 3.66 10.64
CA ARG A 149 18.40 3.00 11.84
C ARG A 149 19.06 1.65 11.55
N GLU A 150 18.40 0.77 10.79
CA GLU A 150 18.93 -0.57 10.48
C GLU A 150 20.10 -0.51 9.49
N LEU A 151 20.15 0.49 8.62
CA LEU A 151 21.22 0.69 7.65
C LEU A 151 22.38 1.52 8.19
N GLY A 152 22.24 2.13 9.37
CA GLY A 152 23.23 3.03 9.96
C GLY A 152 23.44 4.32 9.16
N ILE A 153 22.39 4.85 8.54
CA ILE A 153 22.41 6.04 7.68
C ILE A 153 21.81 7.21 8.44
N LYS A 154 22.43 8.40 8.35
CA LYS A 154 21.85 9.64 8.89
C LYS A 154 20.82 10.24 7.93
N LEU A 155 19.79 10.93 8.44
CA LEU A 155 18.77 11.57 7.59
C LEU A 155 19.39 12.62 6.66
N SER A 156 20.40 13.33 7.15
CA SER A 156 21.18 14.32 6.39
C SER A 156 21.87 13.72 5.17
N GLU A 157 22.28 12.45 5.19
CA GLU A 157 22.90 11.78 4.04
C GLU A 157 21.91 11.55 2.89
N ILE A 158 20.60 11.50 3.20
CA ILE A 158 19.53 11.25 2.23
C ILE A 158 18.72 12.52 1.94
N GLY A 159 19.23 13.69 2.33
CA GLY A 159 18.64 14.97 2.01
C GLY A 159 17.42 15.35 2.87
N ILE A 160 17.36 14.83 4.09
CA ILE A 160 16.33 15.12 5.10
C ILE A 160 17.01 15.77 6.31
N GLN A 161 16.39 16.81 6.88
CA GLN A 161 16.92 17.49 8.06
C GLN A 161 16.79 16.61 9.31
N GLU A 162 17.76 16.70 10.23
CA GLU A 162 17.79 15.89 11.46
C GLU A 162 16.84 16.42 12.56
N SER A 163 16.35 17.64 12.43
CA SER A 163 15.44 18.26 13.40
C SER A 163 14.00 17.97 13.06
N TYR A 164 13.22 17.49 14.04
CA TYR A 164 11.77 17.39 13.93
C TYR A 164 11.17 18.73 13.44
N PRO A 165 10.26 18.74 12.43
CA PRO A 165 9.49 17.61 11.89
C PRO A 165 10.17 16.81 10.75
N TYR A 166 11.50 16.92 10.61
CA TYR A 166 12.34 16.29 9.59
C TYR A 166 12.01 16.73 8.15
N PRO A 167 11.90 18.03 7.87
CA PRO A 167 11.65 18.49 6.51
C PRO A 167 12.77 18.08 5.55
N PRO A 168 12.49 17.96 4.24
CA PRO A 168 13.53 17.92 3.21
C PRO A 168 14.44 19.16 3.26
N PHE A 169 15.71 19.05 2.84
CA PHE A 169 16.61 20.23 2.78
C PHE A 169 16.09 21.32 1.85
N GLU A 170 15.50 20.96 0.71
CA GLU A 170 14.96 21.88 -0.29
C GLU A 170 13.43 21.98 -0.16
N ALA A 171 12.95 22.25 1.06
CA ALA A 171 11.52 22.41 1.29
C ALA A 171 10.99 23.64 0.52
N ILE A 172 9.98 23.42 -0.32
CA ILE A 172 9.35 24.47 -1.12
C ILE A 172 8.40 25.27 -0.23
N GLU A 173 8.51 26.60 -0.28
CA GLU A 173 7.55 27.48 0.40
C GLU A 173 6.15 27.31 -0.21
N PRO A 174 5.12 26.95 0.58
CA PRO A 174 3.80 26.59 0.06
C PRO A 174 3.14 27.64 -0.84
N ASN A 175 3.27 28.93 -0.50
CA ASN A 175 2.68 30.03 -1.26
C ASN A 175 3.29 30.16 -2.67
N THR A 176 4.50 29.66 -2.92
CA THR A 176 5.18 29.72 -4.23
C THR A 176 4.63 28.71 -5.24
N LEU A 177 3.84 27.73 -4.76
CA LEU A 177 3.15 26.75 -5.60
C LEU A 177 1.87 27.33 -6.22
N LEU A 178 1.31 28.39 -5.62
CA LEU A 178 0.11 29.04 -6.13
C LEU A 178 0.50 30.13 -7.16
N PRO A 179 -0.10 30.11 -8.36
CA PRO A 179 0.19 31.08 -9.41
C PRO A 179 -0.39 32.47 -9.11
N GLN A 180 0.24 33.51 -9.66
CA GLN A 180 -0.40 34.82 -9.78
C GLN A 180 -1.38 34.86 -10.97
N ALA A 181 -2.18 35.93 -11.04
CA ALA A 181 -3.05 36.17 -12.19
C ALA A 181 -2.21 36.26 -13.49
N GLY A 182 -2.58 35.46 -14.49
CA GLY A 182 -1.87 35.36 -15.78
C GLY A 182 -0.71 34.35 -15.80
N GLU A 183 -0.32 33.77 -14.65
CA GLU A 183 0.69 32.71 -14.58
C GLU A 183 0.07 31.32 -14.76
N LYS A 184 0.84 30.39 -15.33
CA LYS A 184 0.44 28.98 -15.42
C LYS A 184 0.80 28.24 -14.12
N PRO A 185 -0.05 27.32 -13.63
CA PRO A 185 0.17 26.57 -12.39
C PRO A 185 1.15 25.39 -12.53
N GLU A 186 2.18 25.51 -13.38
CA GLU A 186 3.04 24.39 -13.80
C GLU A 186 3.71 23.69 -12.62
N LYS A 187 4.18 24.44 -11.62
CA LYS A 187 4.84 23.88 -10.43
C LYS A 187 3.92 22.95 -9.65
N LEU A 188 2.69 23.37 -9.39
CA LEU A 188 1.73 22.59 -8.61
C LEU A 188 1.22 21.37 -9.39
N VAL A 189 0.98 21.54 -10.69
CA VAL A 189 0.58 20.43 -11.57
C VAL A 189 1.70 19.38 -11.64
N SER A 190 2.97 19.81 -11.80
CA SER A 190 4.12 18.90 -11.79
C SER A 190 4.23 18.16 -10.46
N LEU A 191 4.10 18.86 -9.33
CA LEU A 191 4.16 18.27 -8.00
C LEU A 191 3.13 17.14 -7.82
N ILE A 192 1.87 17.35 -8.22
CA ILE A 192 0.81 16.33 -8.10
C ILE A 192 1.09 15.16 -9.05
N ASN A 193 1.49 15.42 -10.28
CA ASN A 193 1.77 14.37 -11.25
C ASN A 193 2.98 13.52 -10.81
N GLU A 194 4.05 14.15 -10.32
CA GLU A 194 5.21 13.47 -9.75
C GLU A 194 4.83 12.65 -8.51
N PHE A 195 3.98 13.18 -7.64
CA PHE A 195 3.49 12.45 -6.48
C PHE A 195 2.70 11.19 -6.88
N LYS A 196 1.78 11.30 -7.86
CA LYS A 196 1.02 10.17 -8.41
C LYS A 196 1.94 9.14 -9.07
N GLN A 197 2.87 9.59 -9.89
CA GLN A 197 3.82 8.70 -10.56
C GLN A 197 4.70 7.96 -9.54
N LYS A 198 5.24 8.65 -8.53
CA LYS A 198 6.04 8.00 -7.48
C LYS A 198 5.24 7.05 -6.61
N ALA A 199 3.96 7.33 -6.37
CA ALA A 199 3.07 6.40 -5.70
C ALA A 199 2.90 5.11 -6.51
N LEU A 200 2.75 5.24 -7.84
CA LEU A 200 2.71 4.10 -8.75
C LEU A 200 4.05 3.34 -8.79
N ASP A 201 5.16 4.05 -8.85
CA ASP A 201 6.51 3.48 -8.89
C ASP A 201 6.87 2.71 -7.61
N LEU A 202 6.21 3.01 -6.48
CA LEU A 202 6.33 2.30 -5.20
C LEU A 202 5.40 1.09 -5.05
N SER A 203 4.41 0.95 -5.94
CA SER A 203 3.34 -0.04 -5.80
C SER A 203 3.79 -1.49 -6.03
N ILE A 204 3.03 -2.43 -5.47
CA ILE A 204 3.21 -3.87 -5.71
C ILE A 204 2.87 -4.17 -7.17
N GLY A 205 3.75 -4.89 -7.86
CA GLY A 205 3.70 -5.14 -9.30
C GLY A 205 4.53 -4.16 -10.13
N VAL A 206 4.99 -3.05 -9.54
CA VAL A 206 5.88 -2.07 -10.19
C VAL A 206 7.23 -2.03 -9.48
N ASN A 207 7.25 -1.74 -8.18
CA ASN A 207 8.48 -1.68 -7.42
C ASN A 207 8.95 -3.10 -7.07
N PRO A 208 10.18 -3.51 -7.44
CA PRO A 208 10.64 -4.85 -7.15
C PRO A 208 10.88 -5.10 -5.65
N PHE A 209 11.26 -4.10 -4.85
CA PHE A 209 11.38 -4.25 -3.40
C PHE A 209 10.02 -4.45 -2.74
N THR A 210 9.04 -3.56 -3.01
CA THR A 210 7.68 -3.70 -2.47
C THR A 210 7.04 -5.02 -2.89
N THR A 211 7.26 -5.43 -4.14
CA THR A 211 6.75 -6.70 -4.69
C THR A 211 7.42 -7.90 -4.04
N PHE A 212 8.73 -7.85 -3.80
CA PHE A 212 9.44 -8.89 -3.06
C PHE A 212 8.92 -9.02 -1.63
N VAL A 213 8.77 -7.90 -0.90
CA VAL A 213 8.18 -7.90 0.45
C VAL A 213 6.79 -8.51 0.44
N PHE A 214 5.97 -8.17 -0.57
CA PHE A 214 4.65 -8.75 -0.73
C PHE A 214 4.73 -10.27 -0.80
N TYR A 215 5.52 -10.86 -1.69
CA TYR A 215 5.63 -12.32 -1.77
C TYR A 215 6.26 -12.96 -0.52
N ALA A 216 7.26 -12.32 0.09
CA ALA A 216 7.99 -12.86 1.23
C ALA A 216 7.25 -12.77 2.56
N ARG A 217 6.14 -12.00 2.63
CA ARG A 217 5.40 -11.74 3.87
C ARG A 217 4.87 -13.00 4.55
N THR A 218 4.68 -14.07 3.79
CA THR A 218 4.31 -15.40 4.29
C THR A 218 4.84 -16.45 3.34
N ILE A 219 5.92 -17.13 3.74
CA ILE A 219 6.63 -18.06 2.85
C ILE A 219 7.31 -19.18 3.66
N PRO A 220 7.23 -20.46 3.22
CA PRO A 220 8.01 -21.52 3.82
C PRO A 220 9.51 -21.20 3.75
N LEU A 221 10.24 -21.48 4.83
CA LEU A 221 11.65 -21.12 4.93
C LEU A 221 12.49 -21.75 3.81
N LEU A 222 12.25 -23.04 3.53
CA LEU A 222 12.93 -23.76 2.46
C LEU A 222 12.64 -23.15 1.07
N VAL A 223 11.39 -22.74 0.82
CA VAL A 223 11.00 -22.11 -0.45
C VAL A 223 11.73 -20.77 -0.64
N LEU A 224 11.88 -19.97 0.41
CA LEU A 224 12.65 -18.72 0.31
C LEU A 224 14.15 -18.98 0.08
N MET A 225 14.71 -20.03 0.70
CA MET A 225 16.09 -20.46 0.46
C MET A 225 16.31 -20.88 -0.99
N GLU A 226 15.40 -21.68 -1.56
CA GLU A 226 15.43 -22.13 -2.95
C GLU A 226 15.19 -20.98 -3.94
N TYR A 227 14.27 -20.06 -3.61
CA TYR A 227 13.97 -18.90 -4.44
C TYR A 227 15.19 -17.97 -4.57
N LEU A 228 15.90 -17.71 -3.47
CA LEU A 228 17.08 -16.84 -3.49
C LEU A 228 18.40 -17.59 -3.76
N GLU A 229 18.36 -18.92 -3.85
CA GLU A 229 19.54 -19.79 -3.97
C GLU A 229 20.60 -19.44 -2.91
N CYS A 230 20.15 -19.28 -1.67
CA CYS A 230 20.93 -18.79 -0.55
C CYS A 230 21.00 -19.77 0.61
N ASP A 231 22.13 -19.76 1.32
CA ASP A 231 22.27 -20.45 2.60
C ASP A 231 21.35 -19.85 3.68
N ILE A 232 21.11 -20.64 4.73
CA ILE A 232 20.23 -20.26 5.82
C ILE A 232 20.70 -18.98 6.54
N ASN A 233 22.01 -18.68 6.59
CA ASN A 233 22.51 -17.50 7.30
C ASN A 233 22.12 -16.22 6.58
N LYS A 234 22.16 -16.21 5.24
CA LYS A 234 21.66 -15.08 4.43
C LYS A 234 20.15 -14.90 4.60
N ILE A 235 19.39 -16.00 4.60
CA ILE A 235 17.94 -15.93 4.81
C ILE A 235 17.59 -15.42 6.21
N ILE A 236 18.35 -15.80 7.24
CA ILE A 236 18.17 -15.29 8.60
C ILE A 236 18.39 -13.78 8.66
N LYS A 237 19.47 -13.29 8.04
CA LYS A 237 19.74 -11.84 7.97
C LYS A 237 18.58 -11.10 7.30
N LEU A 238 18.07 -11.63 6.18
CA LEU A 238 16.93 -11.05 5.48
C LEU A 238 15.66 -11.08 6.33
N ALA A 239 15.33 -12.23 6.94
CA ALA A 239 14.15 -12.39 7.78
C ALA A 239 14.17 -11.43 8.97
N ASN A 240 15.32 -11.32 9.66
CA ASN A 240 15.50 -10.38 10.76
C ASN A 240 15.34 -8.93 10.31
N PHE A 241 15.97 -8.54 9.20
CA PHE A 241 15.88 -7.19 8.65
C PHE A 241 14.43 -6.83 8.26
N LEU A 242 13.73 -7.75 7.61
CA LEU A 242 12.33 -7.60 7.22
C LEU A 242 11.34 -7.72 8.39
N GLY A 243 11.80 -8.18 9.55
CA GLY A 243 10.98 -8.44 10.74
C GLY A 243 10.03 -9.62 10.55
N LEU A 244 10.45 -10.65 9.82
CA LEU A 244 9.72 -11.91 9.66
C LEU A 244 10.06 -12.85 10.81
N LYS A 245 9.05 -13.47 11.40
CA LYS A 245 9.21 -14.47 12.45
C LYS A 245 9.00 -15.89 11.92
N ALA A 246 9.75 -16.83 12.46
CA ALA A 246 9.68 -18.22 12.08
C ALA A 246 8.71 -18.99 12.99
N TYR A 247 7.84 -19.78 12.39
CA TYR A 247 6.89 -20.64 13.09
C TYR A 247 6.96 -22.07 12.57
N SER A 248 6.80 -23.02 13.48
CA SER A 248 6.65 -24.44 13.15
C SER A 248 5.30 -24.68 12.49
N MET A 249 5.28 -25.29 11.31
CA MET A 249 4.06 -25.70 10.62
C MET A 249 3.38 -26.93 11.26
N ILE A 250 3.95 -27.49 12.33
CA ILE A 250 3.42 -28.68 13.04
C ILE A 250 2.55 -28.25 14.22
N ASP A 251 3.13 -27.49 15.15
CA ASP A 251 2.51 -27.08 16.42
C ASP A 251 2.27 -25.57 16.51
N GLN A 252 2.57 -24.83 15.43
CA GLN A 252 2.33 -23.39 15.28
C GLN A 252 3.11 -22.50 16.27
N ARG A 253 4.09 -23.07 16.98
CA ARG A 253 4.92 -22.30 17.92
C ARG A 253 6.00 -21.54 17.19
N GLU A 254 6.35 -20.37 17.72
CA GLU A 254 7.51 -19.61 17.25
C GLU A 254 8.78 -20.46 17.46
N VAL A 255 9.65 -20.46 16.45
CA VAL A 255 10.91 -21.20 16.47
C VAL A 255 12.08 -20.25 16.24
N SER A 256 13.18 -20.51 16.93
CA SER A 256 14.42 -19.76 16.73
C SER A 256 15.07 -20.15 15.41
N LEU A 257 15.71 -19.20 14.73
CA LEU A 257 16.61 -19.48 13.62
C LEU A 257 18.08 -19.35 14.06
N PRO A 258 19.00 -20.19 13.55
CA PRO A 258 18.78 -21.27 12.59
C PRO A 258 18.04 -22.48 13.18
N THR A 259 17.27 -23.17 12.34
CA THR A 259 16.55 -24.41 12.69
C THR A 259 17.21 -25.63 12.06
N LYS A 260 17.08 -26.80 12.70
CA LYS A 260 17.52 -28.10 12.15
C LYS A 260 16.55 -28.67 11.11
N SER A 261 15.35 -28.10 10.97
CA SER A 261 14.31 -28.60 10.06
C SER A 261 13.63 -27.46 9.30
N PRO A 262 14.35 -26.81 8.35
CA PRO A 262 13.81 -25.69 7.58
C PRO A 262 12.59 -26.06 6.73
N ASP A 263 12.46 -27.34 6.36
CA ASP A 263 11.30 -27.92 5.66
C ASP A 263 10.00 -27.92 6.47
N LYS A 264 10.07 -27.61 7.77
CA LYS A 264 8.93 -27.57 8.72
C LYS A 264 8.62 -26.17 9.21
N VAL A 265 9.30 -25.15 8.68
CA VAL A 265 9.19 -23.77 9.16
C VAL A 265 8.59 -22.87 8.10
N ILE A 266 7.73 -21.96 8.53
CA ILE A 266 7.19 -20.87 7.73
C ILE A 266 7.56 -19.53 8.35
N LEU A 267 7.93 -18.58 7.51
CA LEU A 267 8.18 -17.19 7.88
C LEU A 267 6.88 -16.41 7.76
N LEU A 268 6.53 -15.65 8.79
CA LEU A 268 5.34 -14.81 8.85
C LEU A 268 5.71 -13.38 9.19
N LEU A 269 5.08 -12.43 8.49
CA LEU A 269 5.10 -11.02 8.86
C LEU A 269 4.46 -10.86 10.25
N THR A 270 5.03 -9.98 11.07
CA THR A 270 4.41 -9.57 12.34
C THR A 270 3.96 -8.12 12.29
N SER A 271 3.06 -7.75 13.21
CA SER A 271 2.73 -6.34 13.43
C SER A 271 4.01 -5.52 13.70
N ASN A 272 4.02 -4.29 13.21
CA ASN A 272 5.12 -3.32 13.36
C ASN A 272 6.48 -3.72 12.73
N SER A 273 6.56 -4.86 12.03
CA SER A 273 7.75 -5.24 11.24
C SER A 273 8.00 -4.26 10.08
N LEU A 274 9.24 -4.20 9.57
CA LEU A 274 9.56 -3.43 8.38
C LEU A 274 8.65 -3.84 7.21
N SER A 275 8.46 -5.14 7.00
CA SER A 275 7.58 -5.66 5.95
C SER A 275 6.14 -5.19 6.10
N TYR A 276 5.61 -5.23 7.33
CA TYR A 276 4.26 -4.74 7.61
C TYR A 276 4.12 -3.26 7.24
N LYS A 277 5.08 -2.42 7.66
CA LYS A 277 5.05 -0.97 7.38
C LYS A 277 5.16 -0.66 5.89
N ILE A 278 5.99 -1.39 5.15
CA ILE A 278 6.08 -1.27 3.67
C ILE A 278 4.73 -1.61 3.03
N LEU A 279 4.10 -2.72 3.45
CA LEU A 279 2.82 -3.16 2.87
C LEU A 279 1.64 -2.29 3.29
N GLU A 280 1.69 -1.64 4.45
CA GLU A 280 0.66 -0.71 4.91
C GLU A 280 0.57 0.54 4.01
N LEU A 281 1.69 0.95 3.38
CA LEU A 281 1.69 2.08 2.43
C LEU A 281 0.68 1.86 1.29
N ARG A 282 0.46 0.61 0.87
CA ARG A 282 -0.48 0.27 -0.20
C ARG A 282 -1.84 0.94 -0.02
N GLY A 283 -2.38 0.95 1.20
CA GLY A 283 -3.69 1.55 1.47
C GLY A 283 -3.74 3.06 1.24
N TYR A 284 -2.60 3.75 1.34
CA TYR A 284 -2.46 5.16 0.96
C TYR A 284 -2.27 5.30 -0.54
N LEU A 285 -1.37 4.50 -1.12
CA LEU A 285 -1.04 4.54 -2.55
C LEU A 285 -2.29 4.32 -3.42
N GLU A 286 -3.15 3.37 -3.07
CA GLU A 286 -4.41 3.11 -3.80
C GLU A 286 -5.40 4.30 -3.79
N LYS A 287 -5.29 5.21 -2.82
CA LYS A 287 -6.10 6.43 -2.76
C LYS A 287 -5.48 7.58 -3.55
N VAL A 288 -4.16 7.54 -3.79
CA VAL A 288 -3.46 8.50 -4.63
C VAL A 288 -3.90 8.36 -6.07
N ASP A 289 -3.92 7.11 -6.57
CA ASP A 289 -4.30 6.78 -7.94
C ASP A 289 -4.99 5.39 -8.01
N PRO A 290 -6.22 5.28 -8.52
CA PRO A 290 -6.92 4.00 -8.64
C PRO A 290 -6.22 2.99 -9.55
N THR A 291 -5.37 3.42 -10.48
CA THR A 291 -4.55 2.51 -11.32
C THR A 291 -3.63 1.65 -10.45
N ILE A 292 -3.18 2.13 -9.29
CA ILE A 292 -2.34 1.35 -8.36
C ILE A 292 -3.07 0.09 -7.87
N LYS A 293 -4.36 0.21 -7.54
CA LYS A 293 -5.19 -0.93 -7.16
C LYS A 293 -5.32 -1.91 -8.33
N GLN A 294 -5.53 -1.41 -9.55
CA GLN A 294 -5.64 -2.25 -10.75
C GLN A 294 -4.35 -3.03 -11.02
N VAL A 295 -3.17 -2.40 -10.87
CA VAL A 295 -1.88 -3.06 -11.05
C VAL A 295 -1.72 -4.21 -10.06
N HIS A 296 -2.00 -3.97 -8.77
CA HIS A 296 -1.92 -5.01 -7.76
C HIS A 296 -2.94 -6.15 -8.00
N GLU A 297 -4.17 -5.82 -8.40
CA GLU A 297 -5.18 -6.82 -8.77
C GLU A 297 -4.77 -7.66 -9.98
N ASN A 298 -4.09 -7.06 -10.97
CA ASN A 298 -3.56 -7.77 -12.12
C ASN A 298 -2.45 -8.76 -11.72
N VAL A 299 -1.56 -8.39 -10.78
CA VAL A 299 -0.56 -9.33 -10.23
C VAL A 299 -1.24 -10.58 -9.64
N ILE A 300 -2.35 -10.41 -8.91
CA ILE A 300 -3.11 -11.54 -8.36
C ILE A 300 -3.75 -12.37 -9.46
N LYS A 301 -4.39 -11.74 -10.46
CA LYS A 301 -5.02 -12.44 -11.59
C LYS A 301 -4.02 -13.22 -12.43
N GLU A 302 -2.85 -12.65 -12.69
CA GLU A 302 -1.74 -13.34 -13.37
C GLU A 302 -1.28 -14.56 -12.56
N ALA A 303 -1.12 -14.40 -11.24
CA ALA A 303 -0.75 -15.51 -10.37
C ALA A 303 -1.79 -16.65 -10.38
N ILE A 304 -3.09 -16.33 -10.39
CA ILE A 304 -4.18 -17.32 -10.50
C ILE A 304 -4.04 -18.17 -11.77
N ASN A 305 -3.59 -17.57 -12.88
CA ASN A 305 -3.41 -18.27 -14.15
C ASN A 305 -2.13 -19.10 -14.23
N GLN A 306 -1.11 -18.77 -13.43
CA GLN A 306 0.21 -19.41 -13.50
C GLN A 306 0.42 -20.46 -12.40
N ILE A 307 -0.21 -20.30 -11.24
CA ILE A 307 -0.03 -21.20 -10.10
C ILE A 307 -0.86 -22.47 -10.32
N HIS A 308 -0.16 -23.56 -10.59
CA HIS A 308 -0.72 -24.90 -10.65
C HIS A 308 -0.23 -25.68 -9.42
N VAL A 309 -1.16 -26.13 -8.59
CA VAL A 309 -0.88 -26.92 -7.38
C VAL A 309 -1.69 -28.20 -7.44
N THR A 310 -1.00 -29.33 -7.34
CA THR A 310 -1.63 -30.64 -7.34
C THR A 310 -1.97 -31.11 -5.92
N PHE A 311 -3.17 -31.66 -5.74
CA PHE A 311 -3.71 -32.05 -4.45
C PHE A 311 -3.91 -33.56 -4.36
N GLU A 312 -2.82 -34.33 -4.41
CA GLU A 312 -2.87 -35.79 -4.34
C GLU A 312 -2.88 -36.37 -2.91
N PRO A 313 -3.72 -37.40 -2.63
CA PRO A 313 -4.82 -37.88 -3.49
C PRO A 313 -6.03 -36.93 -3.45
N TRP A 314 -6.58 -36.58 -4.62
CA TRP A 314 -7.65 -35.56 -4.74
C TRP A 314 -8.84 -35.84 -3.82
N LYS A 315 -9.24 -37.11 -3.70
CA LYS A 315 -10.33 -37.56 -2.83
C LYS A 315 -10.23 -37.10 -1.38
N ASP A 316 -9.01 -36.91 -0.86
CA ASP A 316 -8.84 -36.42 0.50
C ASP A 316 -9.07 -34.89 0.58
N TYR A 317 -8.74 -34.12 -0.46
CA TYR A 317 -8.86 -32.66 -0.52
C TYR A 317 -10.18 -32.15 -1.13
N GLU A 318 -10.86 -32.95 -1.95
CA GLU A 318 -12.14 -32.60 -2.61
C GLU A 318 -13.18 -31.98 -1.66
N PRO A 319 -13.38 -32.48 -0.41
CA PRO A 319 -14.32 -31.85 0.52
C PRO A 319 -13.93 -30.42 0.92
N ILE A 320 -12.63 -30.10 0.96
CA ILE A 320 -12.14 -28.74 1.25
C ILE A 320 -12.53 -27.80 0.11
N PHE A 321 -12.27 -28.18 -1.13
CA PHE A 321 -12.53 -27.35 -2.30
C PHE A 321 -14.02 -27.19 -2.57
N SER A 322 -14.81 -28.25 -2.38
CA SER A 322 -16.27 -28.19 -2.47
C SER A 322 -16.86 -27.22 -1.45
N PHE A 323 -16.37 -27.28 -0.19
CA PHE A 323 -16.75 -26.33 0.84
C PHE A 323 -16.35 -24.89 0.48
N LEU A 324 -15.12 -24.69 -0.01
CA LEU A 324 -14.64 -23.38 -0.43
C LEU A 324 -15.46 -22.77 -1.58
N SER A 325 -15.79 -23.54 -2.62
CA SER A 325 -16.55 -23.03 -3.77
C SER A 325 -17.97 -22.58 -3.37
N GLU A 326 -18.55 -23.20 -2.35
CA GLU A 326 -19.81 -22.79 -1.75
C GLU A 326 -19.67 -21.55 -0.85
N ILE A 327 -18.69 -21.55 0.06
CA ILE A 327 -18.47 -20.47 1.04
C ILE A 327 -18.11 -19.15 0.37
N LEU A 328 -17.24 -19.18 -0.65
CA LEU A 328 -16.76 -17.98 -1.33
C LEU A 328 -17.82 -17.21 -2.11
N LYS A 329 -19.07 -17.70 -2.16
CA LYS A 329 -20.21 -16.94 -2.69
C LYS A 329 -20.65 -15.82 -1.73
N ASP A 330 -20.57 -16.06 -0.42
CA ASP A 330 -21.15 -15.20 0.61
C ASP A 330 -20.12 -14.71 1.64
N ARG A 331 -18.98 -15.38 1.77
CA ARG A 331 -17.95 -15.11 2.78
C ARG A 331 -16.57 -15.29 2.20
N ASN A 332 -15.58 -14.58 2.73
CA ASN A 332 -14.20 -14.65 2.24
C ASN A 332 -13.24 -15.34 3.21
N TRP A 333 -13.71 -16.11 4.20
CA TRP A 333 -12.82 -16.69 5.21
C TRP A 333 -13.27 -18.08 5.68
N ILE A 334 -12.30 -18.88 6.12
CA ILE A 334 -12.52 -20.16 6.82
C ILE A 334 -11.57 -20.31 8.02
N SER A 335 -11.94 -21.18 8.96
CA SER A 335 -11.08 -21.64 10.04
C SER A 335 -10.89 -23.16 9.96
N LEU A 336 -9.64 -23.59 10.18
CA LEU A 336 -9.19 -24.97 10.21
C LEU A 336 -9.13 -25.43 11.67
N ASN A 337 -9.90 -26.46 12.04
CA ASN A 337 -9.67 -27.14 13.32
C ASN A 337 -8.61 -28.21 13.14
N VAL A 338 -7.64 -28.21 14.06
CA VAL A 338 -6.47 -29.07 14.00
C VAL A 338 -6.36 -29.88 15.27
N GLU A 339 -6.33 -31.21 15.13
CA GLU A 339 -6.16 -32.16 16.23
C GLU A 339 -4.96 -33.06 15.92
N ASN A 340 -4.00 -33.15 16.84
CA ASN A 340 -2.76 -33.92 16.66
C ASN A 340 -2.02 -33.61 15.34
N GLY A 341 -2.02 -32.34 14.92
CA GLY A 341 -1.39 -31.86 13.68
C GLY A 341 -2.18 -32.12 12.39
N ARG A 342 -3.37 -32.71 12.47
CA ARG A 342 -4.23 -32.99 11.32
C ARG A 342 -5.44 -32.08 11.26
N ILE A 343 -5.84 -31.68 10.06
CA ILE A 343 -7.05 -30.89 9.85
C ILE A 343 -8.25 -31.84 9.96
N THR A 344 -9.10 -31.62 10.95
CA THR A 344 -10.27 -32.47 11.20
C THR A 344 -11.57 -31.80 10.77
N LYS A 345 -11.63 -30.46 10.72
CA LYS A 345 -12.86 -29.72 10.38
C LYS A 345 -12.56 -28.40 9.71
N LEU A 346 -13.49 -27.97 8.85
CA LEU A 346 -13.56 -26.61 8.35
C LEU A 346 -14.77 -25.88 8.93
N ARG A 347 -14.63 -24.59 9.15
CA ARG A 347 -15.72 -23.72 9.61
C ARG A 347 -15.70 -22.38 8.89
N SER A 348 -16.88 -21.86 8.57
CA SER A 348 -17.09 -20.47 8.17
C SER A 348 -18.45 -20.01 8.65
N GLY A 349 -18.47 -19.10 9.63
CA GLY A 349 -19.69 -18.76 10.36
C GLY A 349 -20.35 -20.00 10.98
N TYR A 350 -21.63 -20.23 10.66
CA TYR A 350 -22.40 -21.38 11.13
C TYR A 350 -22.18 -22.65 10.31
N ARG A 351 -21.59 -22.55 9.11
CA ARG A 351 -21.34 -23.72 8.25
C ARG A 351 -20.07 -24.43 8.73
N LYS A 352 -20.15 -25.76 8.84
CA LYS A 352 -19.03 -26.61 9.25
C LYS A 352 -19.09 -27.93 8.50
N ILE A 353 -17.92 -28.48 8.20
CA ILE A 353 -17.79 -29.85 7.71
C ILE A 353 -16.69 -30.58 8.48
N GLU A 354 -16.87 -31.88 8.64
CA GLU A 354 -15.83 -32.79 9.13
C GLU A 354 -15.01 -33.28 7.94
N LEU A 355 -13.71 -33.42 8.11
CA LEU A 355 -12.80 -33.95 7.10
C LEU A 355 -12.29 -35.33 7.52
N PRO A 356 -11.99 -36.22 6.57
CA PRO A 356 -11.20 -37.41 6.87
C PRO A 356 -9.89 -36.98 7.53
N SER A 357 -9.55 -37.54 8.71
CA SER A 357 -8.36 -37.16 9.51
C SER A 357 -7.04 -37.65 8.89
N LYS A 358 -6.81 -37.33 7.62
CA LYS A 358 -5.67 -37.73 6.81
C LYS A 358 -4.78 -36.57 6.39
N ILE A 359 -5.33 -35.35 6.34
CA ILE A 359 -4.60 -34.17 5.89
C ILE A 359 -3.82 -33.57 7.05
N TRP A 360 -2.49 -33.59 6.97
CA TRP A 360 -1.64 -32.87 7.91
C TRP A 360 -1.68 -31.37 7.62
N LEU A 361 -1.75 -30.56 8.69
CA LEU A 361 -1.72 -29.11 8.58
C LEU A 361 -0.48 -28.65 7.80
N ARG A 362 0.69 -29.20 8.14
CA ARG A 362 1.95 -28.89 7.46
C ARG A 362 1.85 -29.09 5.95
N ASP A 363 1.40 -30.25 5.52
CA ASP A 363 1.37 -30.62 4.09
C ASP A 363 0.39 -29.72 3.34
N PHE A 364 -0.74 -29.40 3.96
CA PHE A 364 -1.69 -28.43 3.42
C PHE A 364 -1.09 -27.03 3.29
N LEU A 365 -0.43 -26.52 4.34
CA LEU A 365 0.21 -25.19 4.34
C LEU A 365 1.30 -25.09 3.26
N ILE A 366 2.10 -26.15 3.06
CA ILE A 366 3.10 -26.21 2.00
C ILE A 366 2.41 -26.14 0.63
N LYS A 367 1.38 -26.96 0.40
CA LYS A 367 0.63 -26.96 -0.88
C LYS A 367 0.01 -25.61 -1.21
N ILE A 368 -0.59 -24.92 -0.23
CA ILE A 368 -1.19 -23.59 -0.47
C ILE A 368 -0.18 -22.43 -0.39
N SER A 369 1.08 -22.68 -0.07
CA SER A 369 2.07 -21.60 0.08
C SER A 369 2.23 -20.70 -1.18
N PRO A 370 2.14 -21.20 -2.43
CA PRO A 370 2.24 -20.32 -3.59
C PRO A 370 1.08 -19.32 -3.68
N ILE A 371 -0.16 -19.75 -3.42
CA ILE A 371 -1.33 -18.87 -3.45
C ILE A 371 -1.36 -17.90 -2.27
N VAL A 372 -0.81 -18.31 -1.12
CA VAL A 372 -0.66 -17.44 0.04
C VAL A 372 0.37 -16.34 -0.27
N SER A 373 1.52 -16.72 -0.81
CA SER A 373 2.57 -15.78 -1.24
C SER A 373 2.02 -14.78 -2.27
N ALA A 374 1.23 -15.24 -3.23
CA ALA A 374 0.58 -14.41 -4.25
C ALA A 374 -0.57 -13.52 -3.73
N GLY A 375 -1.00 -13.68 -2.47
CA GLY A 375 -2.08 -12.88 -1.89
C GLY A 375 -3.48 -13.24 -2.37
N ILE A 376 -3.63 -14.41 -2.99
CA ILE A 376 -4.93 -15.04 -3.22
C ILE A 376 -5.53 -15.49 -1.88
N VAL A 377 -4.67 -15.90 -0.94
CA VAL A 377 -5.02 -16.25 0.43
C VAL A 377 -4.12 -15.49 1.41
N ARG A 378 -4.65 -15.11 2.57
CA ARG A 378 -3.90 -14.53 3.68
C ARG A 378 -4.27 -15.20 5.01
N PHE A 379 -3.35 -15.19 5.96
CA PHE A 379 -3.62 -15.60 7.33
C PHE A 379 -4.11 -14.39 8.13
N SER A 380 -5.25 -14.53 8.82
CA SER A 380 -5.85 -13.41 9.55
C SER A 380 -5.27 -13.28 10.96
N PHE A 381 -5.31 -14.36 11.75
CA PHE A 381 -4.80 -14.39 13.13
C PHE A 381 -3.80 -15.52 13.39
N SER A 382 -3.94 -16.63 12.68
CA SER A 382 -3.11 -17.82 12.78
C SER A 382 -3.04 -18.51 11.42
N MET A 383 -2.12 -19.47 11.28
CA MET A 383 -2.02 -20.32 10.09
C MET A 383 -3.26 -21.19 9.86
N THR A 384 -4.17 -21.25 10.83
CA THR A 384 -5.45 -21.97 10.74
C THR A 384 -6.64 -21.07 10.39
N GLN A 385 -6.44 -19.77 10.19
CA GLN A 385 -7.51 -18.85 9.80
C GLN A 385 -7.17 -18.22 8.46
N LEU A 386 -7.82 -18.71 7.41
CA LEU A 386 -7.57 -18.31 6.04
C LEU A 386 -8.61 -17.30 5.60
N GLU A 387 -8.16 -16.21 5.00
CA GLU A 387 -8.98 -15.24 4.33
C GLU A 387 -8.58 -15.15 2.86
N PHE A 388 -9.58 -15.10 1.98
CA PHE A 388 -9.47 -15.25 0.55
C PHE A 388 -9.69 -13.90 -0.13
N HIS A 389 -8.87 -13.62 -1.13
CA HIS A 389 -9.09 -12.49 -2.02
C HIS A 389 -10.39 -12.68 -2.82
N PRO A 390 -11.09 -11.61 -3.23
CA PRO A 390 -12.28 -11.73 -4.09
C PRO A 390 -12.09 -12.56 -5.37
N PHE A 391 -10.87 -12.65 -5.89
CA PHE A 391 -10.54 -13.45 -7.07
C PHE A 391 -10.22 -14.93 -6.76
N ALA A 392 -10.12 -15.33 -5.49
CA ALA A 392 -9.72 -16.68 -5.12
C ALA A 392 -10.70 -17.77 -5.61
N LYS A 393 -11.97 -17.41 -5.81
CA LYS A 393 -12.97 -18.33 -6.36
C LYS A 393 -12.56 -18.87 -7.73
N GLU A 394 -12.00 -18.02 -8.59
CA GLU A 394 -11.52 -18.45 -9.92
C GLU A 394 -10.42 -19.50 -9.81
N TRP A 395 -9.49 -19.34 -8.86
CA TRP A 395 -8.45 -20.33 -8.61
C TRP A 395 -9.03 -21.65 -8.07
N ILE A 396 -9.97 -21.59 -7.13
CA ILE A 396 -10.64 -22.79 -6.59
C ILE A 396 -11.37 -23.56 -7.68
N ASP A 397 -12.14 -22.86 -8.52
CA ASP A 397 -12.92 -23.49 -9.58
C ASP A 397 -11.97 -24.16 -10.61
N LYS A 398 -10.82 -23.54 -10.96
CA LYS A 398 -9.77 -24.16 -11.79
C LYS A 398 -9.16 -25.42 -11.17
N VAL A 399 -8.87 -25.41 -9.86
CA VAL A 399 -8.34 -26.60 -9.17
C VAL A 399 -9.35 -27.75 -9.25
N MET A 400 -10.62 -27.48 -8.97
CA MET A 400 -11.68 -28.49 -9.06
C MET A 400 -11.86 -29.03 -10.47
N GLU A 401 -11.80 -28.18 -11.50
CA GLU A 401 -11.93 -28.61 -12.90
C GLU A 401 -10.76 -29.48 -13.39
N ASN A 402 -9.55 -29.26 -12.88
CA ASN A 402 -8.35 -29.97 -13.30
C ASN A 402 -8.14 -31.27 -12.51
N GLU A 403 -8.29 -31.23 -11.18
CA GLU A 403 -8.08 -32.39 -10.31
C GLU A 403 -9.30 -33.33 -10.29
N GLY A 404 -10.51 -32.82 -10.53
CA GLY A 404 -11.75 -33.59 -10.55
C GLY A 404 -12.01 -34.40 -11.83
N LYS A 405 -11.08 -34.36 -12.80
CA LYS A 405 -11.17 -35.08 -14.09
C LYS A 405 -10.14 -36.20 -14.26
N ALA A 406 -9.31 -36.45 -13.25
CA ALA A 406 -8.26 -37.48 -13.28
C ALA A 406 -8.77 -38.85 -12.80
#